data_AF-A0A8H6ACM0-F1
#
_entry.id   AF-A0A8H6ACM0-F1
#
_cell.length_a   1.000
_cell.length_b   1.000
_cell.length_c   1.000
_cell.angle_alpha   90.00
_cell.angle_beta   90.00
_cell.angle_gamma   90.00
#
_symmetry.space_group_name_H-M   'P 1'
#
loop_
_entity.id
_entity.type
_entity.pdbx_description
1 polymer ?
#
loop_
_entity_poly.entity_id
_entity_poly.type
_entity_poly.pdbx_seq_one_letter_code
_entity_poly.pdbx_strand_id
1 'polypeptide(L)'
;MFIVGFSSRPGRVKDTYRNLKEKGKCVINTVSEEMIEAVNAAATDAPHGVSEWDVSGLHEAPSTTVRPSRVKESVFNIEGKVIDIKEFVDHQQPGMSIAATV
;
A
#
# COMPACT_ATOMS: atom_id res chain seq x y z
N MET A 1 -1.58 12.35 -12.74
CA MET A 1 -0.47 11.44 -12.37
C MET A 1 -0.35 11.45 -10.87
N PHE A 2 -0.38 10.29 -10.21
CA PHE A 2 -0.26 10.18 -8.76
C PHE A 2 1.15 9.72 -8.40
N ILE A 3 1.70 10.26 -7.31
CA ILE A 3 2.96 9.82 -6.72
C ILE A 3 2.62 9.22 -5.36
N VAL A 4 2.95 7.95 -5.15
CA VAL A 4 2.69 7.23 -3.91
C VAL A 4 4.03 6.83 -3.29
N GLY A 5 4.28 7.30 -2.07
CA GLY A 5 5.47 6.98 -1.31
C GLY A 5 5.25 5.80 -0.36
N PHE A 6 6.25 4.94 -0.23
CA PHE A 6 6.25 3.84 0.73
C PHE A 6 7.46 3.97 1.65
N SER A 7 7.22 3.97 2.96
CA SER A 7 8.24 3.69 3.96
C SER A 7 8.17 2.23 4.38
N SER A 8 9.32 1.61 4.62
CA SER A 8 9.42 0.22 5.09
C SER A 8 10.35 0.15 6.30
N ARG A 9 10.12 -0.82 7.19
CA ARG A 9 11.03 -1.10 8.30
C ARG A 9 12.32 -1.75 7.78
N PRO A 10 13.45 -1.64 8.49
CA PRO A 10 14.67 -2.36 8.13
C PRO A 10 14.41 -3.86 7.97
N GLY A 11 14.95 -4.46 6.91
CA GLY A 11 14.91 -5.91 6.68
C GLY A 11 13.69 -6.47 5.93
N ARG A 12 12.56 -5.75 5.84
CA ARG A 12 11.40 -6.20 5.04
C ARG A 12 10.82 -5.07 4.20
N VAL A 13 10.83 -5.28 2.88
CA VAL A 13 10.17 -4.40 1.92
C VAL A 13 8.66 -4.60 1.97
N LYS A 14 7.88 -3.51 1.91
CA LYS A 14 6.41 -3.58 1.84
C LYS A 14 5.91 -4.43 0.68
N ASP A 15 4.90 -5.24 0.96
CA ASP A 15 4.30 -6.14 -0.04
C ASP A 15 3.58 -5.37 -1.16
N THR A 16 2.99 -4.21 -0.86
CA THR A 16 2.45 -3.31 -1.89
C THR A 16 3.52 -2.87 -2.89
N TYR A 17 4.71 -2.50 -2.42
CA TYR A 17 5.81 -2.09 -3.30
C TYR A 17 6.30 -3.26 -4.17
N ARG A 18 6.43 -4.46 -3.59
CA ARG A 18 6.79 -5.68 -4.36
C ARG A 18 5.76 -5.96 -5.45
N ASN A 19 4.47 -5.92 -5.10
CA ASN A 19 3.37 -6.09 -6.05
C ASN A 19 3.41 -5.05 -7.17
N LEU A 20 3.74 -3.79 -6.88
CA LEU A 20 3.89 -2.74 -7.90
C LEU A 20 5.07 -3.00 -8.82
N LYS A 21 6.20 -3.45 -8.29
CA LYS A 21 7.40 -3.79 -9.08
C LYS A 21 7.17 -5.00 -9.98
N GLU A 22 6.44 -6.01 -9.51
CA GLU A 22 6.18 -7.25 -10.25
C GLU A 22 5.03 -7.12 -11.26
N LYS A 23 3.90 -6.53 -10.85
CA LYS A 23 2.64 -6.52 -11.62
C LYS A 23 2.39 -5.19 -12.33
N GLY A 24 3.01 -4.09 -11.89
CA GLY A 24 2.91 -2.78 -12.52
C GLY A 24 1.51 -2.15 -12.53
N LYS A 25 0.59 -2.63 -11.69
CA LYS A 25 -0.82 -2.19 -11.66
C LYS A 25 -1.30 -2.08 -10.21
N CYS A 26 -2.15 -1.11 -9.93
CA CYS A 26 -2.78 -0.93 -8.62
C CYS A 26 -4.11 -0.18 -8.72
N VAL A 27 -4.82 -0.15 -7.58
CA VAL A 27 -5.96 0.73 -7.37
C VAL A 27 -5.65 1.62 -6.16
N ILE A 28 -5.87 2.93 -6.31
CA ILE A 28 -5.83 3.89 -5.21
C ILE A 28 -7.27 4.11 -4.76
N ASN A 29 -7.58 3.83 -3.50
CA ASN A 29 -8.93 3.95 -2.94
C ASN A 29 -8.99 5.16 -2.01
N THR A 30 -10.03 5.97 -2.09
CA THR A 30 -10.28 7.03 -1.10
C THR A 30 -10.86 6.44 0.18
N VAL A 31 -10.55 7.08 1.30
CA VAL A 31 -11.00 6.67 2.63
C VAL A 31 -12.01 7.68 3.15
N SER A 32 -13.14 7.16 3.63
CA SER A 32 -14.18 7.92 4.32
C SER A 32 -14.06 7.71 5.83
N GLU A 33 -14.60 8.62 6.63
CA GLU A 33 -14.54 8.55 8.09
C GLU A 33 -15.10 7.23 8.65
N GLU A 34 -16.20 6.75 8.07
CA GLU A 34 -16.86 5.49 8.44
C GLU A 34 -15.97 4.24 8.25
N MET A 35 -14.90 4.35 7.45
CA MET A 35 -14.00 3.25 7.11
C MET A 35 -12.69 3.28 7.91
N ILE A 36 -12.50 4.26 8.81
CA ILE A 36 -11.19 4.52 9.41
C ILE A 36 -10.65 3.33 10.21
N GLU A 37 -11.51 2.65 10.98
CA GLU A 37 -11.13 1.47 11.75
C GLU A 37 -10.75 0.29 10.85
N ALA A 38 -11.51 0.08 9.77
CA ALA A 38 -11.23 -0.97 8.79
C ALA A 38 -9.91 -0.73 8.04
N VAL A 39 -9.64 0.53 7.66
CA VAL A 39 -8.37 0.93 7.03
C VAL A 39 -7.20 0.80 7.99
N ASN A 40 -7.40 1.14 9.27
CA ASN A 40 -6.39 0.95 10.30
C ASN A 40 -6.09 -0.55 10.51
N ALA A 41 -7.11 -1.40 10.54
CA ALA A 41 -6.95 -2.84 10.59
C ALA A 41 -6.17 -3.39 9.38
N ALA A 42 -6.40 -2.84 8.18
CA ALA A 42 -5.64 -3.16 6.97
C ALA A 42 -4.16 -2.72 7.01
N ALA A 43 -3.77 -1.85 7.93
CA ALA A 43 -2.38 -1.41 8.11
C ALA A 43 -1.56 -2.35 9.02
N THR A 44 -2.17 -3.43 9.53
CA THR A 44 -1.51 -4.43 10.36
C THR A 44 -0.35 -5.10 9.60
N ASP A 45 0.75 -5.43 10.30
CA ASP A 45 1.91 -6.11 9.72
C ASP A 45 1.63 -7.61 9.52
N ALA A 46 0.79 -7.92 8.52
CA ALA A 46 0.42 -9.27 8.18
C ALA A 46 1.64 -10.07 7.65
N PRO A 47 1.70 -11.40 7.89
CA PRO A 47 2.67 -12.26 7.24
C PRO A 47 2.53 -12.19 5.71
N HIS A 48 3.65 -12.33 5.00
CA HIS A 48 3.64 -12.30 3.54
C HIS A 48 2.74 -13.40 2.97
N GLY A 49 1.87 -13.04 2.03
CA GLY A 49 0.92 -13.94 1.39
C GLY A 49 -0.44 -14.06 2.09
N VAL A 50 -0.58 -13.52 3.30
CA VAL A 50 -1.88 -13.32 3.95
C VAL A 50 -2.46 -12.00 3.49
N SER A 51 -3.72 -12.00 3.08
CA SER A 51 -4.38 -10.79 2.63
C SER A 51 -5.04 -10.05 3.78
N GLU A 52 -4.92 -8.73 3.78
CA GLU A 52 -5.52 -7.88 4.81
C GLU A 52 -7.05 -7.75 4.67
N TRP A 53 -7.65 -8.30 3.61
CA TRP A 53 -9.11 -8.38 3.45
C TRP A 53 -9.78 -9.11 4.61
N ASP A 54 -9.19 -10.21 5.07
CA ASP A 54 -9.76 -11.06 6.11
C ASP A 54 -9.79 -10.37 7.49
N VAL A 55 -8.89 -9.41 7.72
CA VAL A 55 -8.77 -8.71 9.02
C VAL A 55 -9.39 -7.32 9.02
N SER A 56 -9.55 -6.69 7.85
CA SER A 56 -10.06 -5.33 7.74
C SER A 56 -11.58 -5.25 7.69
N GLY A 57 -12.26 -6.33 7.28
CA GLY A 57 -13.71 -6.32 7.04
C GLY A 57 -14.14 -5.51 5.80
N LEU A 58 -13.18 -5.04 5.01
CA LEU A 58 -13.42 -4.41 3.70
C LEU A 58 -13.74 -5.48 2.65
N HIS A 59 -14.52 -5.12 1.63
CA HIS A 59 -14.89 -6.07 0.58
C HIS A 59 -14.22 -5.75 -0.74
N GLU A 60 -13.75 -6.79 -1.41
CA GLU A 60 -13.28 -6.71 -2.78
C GLU A 60 -14.42 -6.40 -3.75
N ALA A 61 -14.19 -5.46 -4.66
CA ALA A 61 -14.99 -5.26 -5.85
C ALA A 61 -14.09 -5.31 -7.10
N PRO A 62 -14.59 -5.81 -8.24
CA PRO A 62 -13.80 -5.91 -9.44
C PRO A 62 -13.45 -4.52 -10.00
N SER A 63 -12.24 -4.43 -10.56
CA SER A 63 -11.77 -3.31 -11.37
C SER A 63 -12.06 -3.54 -12.85
N THR A 64 -12.07 -2.46 -13.63
CA THR A 64 -12.46 -2.45 -15.04
C THR A 64 -11.27 -2.58 -15.99
N THR A 65 -10.16 -1.94 -15.67
CA THR A 65 -8.96 -1.78 -16.52
C THR A 65 -7.75 -2.52 -15.96
N VAL A 66 -7.71 -2.74 -14.64
CA VAL A 66 -6.62 -3.42 -13.94
C VAL A 66 -7.10 -4.69 -13.23
N ARG A 67 -6.16 -5.61 -12.97
CA ARG A 67 -6.44 -6.88 -12.29
C ARG A 67 -6.63 -6.76 -10.77
N PRO A 68 -5.88 -5.92 -10.03
CA PRO A 68 -6.10 -5.77 -8.59
C PRO A 68 -7.52 -5.27 -8.30
N SER A 69 -8.16 -5.84 -7.30
CA SER A 69 -9.49 -5.44 -6.84
C SER A 69 -9.47 -4.05 -6.21
N ARG A 70 -10.59 -3.34 -6.31
CA ARG A 70 -10.86 -2.09 -5.60
C ARG A 70 -11.62 -2.37 -4.30
N VAL A 71 -11.57 -1.43 -3.36
CA VAL A 71 -12.37 -1.50 -2.13
C VAL A 71 -13.80 -1.11 -2.46
N LYS A 72 -14.77 -1.97 -2.16
CA LYS A 72 -16.19 -1.77 -2.48
C LYS A 72 -16.77 -0.55 -1.78
N GLU A 73 -16.39 -0.33 -0.54
CA GLU A 73 -16.85 0.74 0.35
C GLU A 73 -16.26 2.11 -0.02
N SER A 74 -15.18 2.14 -0.80
CA SER A 74 -14.53 3.39 -1.18
C SER A 74 -15.41 4.19 -2.14
N VAL A 75 -15.71 5.43 -1.76
CA VAL A 75 -16.53 6.37 -2.54
C VAL A 75 -15.93 6.62 -3.93
N PHE A 76 -14.59 6.65 -4.01
CA PHE A 76 -13.88 6.90 -5.25
C PHE A 76 -12.59 6.10 -5.31
N ASN A 77 -12.34 5.51 -6.48
CA ASN A 77 -11.15 4.71 -6.73
C ASN A 77 -10.53 5.07 -8.07
N ILE A 78 -9.22 4.95 -8.14
CA ILE A 78 -8.42 5.28 -9.32
C ILE A 78 -7.62 4.05 -9.69
N GLU A 79 -7.86 3.54 -10.88
CA GLU A 79 -7.08 2.44 -11.44
C GLU A 79 -5.80 2.99 -12.11
N GLY A 80 -4.66 2.46 -11.71
CA GLY A 80 -3.35 2.95 -12.11
C GLY A 80 -2.45 1.88 -12.72
N LYS A 81 -1.60 2.31 -13.66
CA LYS A 81 -0.44 1.57 -14.12
C LYS A 81 0.81 2.30 -13.65
N VAL A 82 1.82 1.55 -13.22
CA VAL A 82 3.11 2.11 -12.82
C VAL A 82 3.83 2.66 -14.05
N ILE A 83 4.28 3.91 -13.97
CA ILE A 83 5.02 4.59 -15.03
C ILE A 83 6.51 4.65 -14.69
N ASP A 84 6.83 4.94 -13.42
CA ASP A 84 8.20 5.05 -12.92
C ASP A 84 8.24 4.59 -11.45
N ILE A 85 9.38 4.04 -11.03
CA ILE A 85 9.68 3.68 -9.64
C ILE A 85 11.03 4.30 -9.29
N LYS A 86 11.02 5.23 -8.35
CA LYS A 86 12.24 5.83 -7.80
C LYS A 86 12.50 5.32 -6.40
N GLU A 87 13.65 4.66 -6.23
CA GLU A 87 14.15 4.22 -4.94
C GLU A 87 15.04 5.32 -4.35
N PHE A 88 14.68 5.81 -3.17
CA PHE A 88 15.48 6.76 -2.42
C PHE A 88 16.31 5.97 -1.41
N VAL A 89 17.62 5.90 -1.65
CA VAL A 89 18.56 5.35 -0.67
C VAL A 89 18.79 6.43 0.38
N ASP A 90 18.69 6.06 1.66
CA ASP A 90 18.99 6.94 2.78
C ASP A 90 20.37 7.60 2.58
N HIS A 91 20.51 8.86 3.00
CA HIS A 91 21.80 9.52 3.05
C HIS A 91 22.61 8.87 4.18
N GLN A 92 23.24 7.73 3.88
CA GLN A 92 24.01 6.95 4.83
C GLN A 92 25.22 7.74 5.34
N GLN A 93 25.04 8.44 6.46
CA GLN A 93 26.08 8.44 7.47
C GLN A 93 25.84 7.20 8.36
N PRO A 94 26.86 6.34 8.56
CA PRO A 94 26.74 5.22 9.48
C PRO A 94 26.45 5.75 10.90
N GLY A 95 25.31 5.36 11.49
CA GLY A 95 25.02 5.64 12.90
C GLY A 95 23.72 6.37 13.23
N MET A 96 22.87 6.72 12.27
CA MET A 96 21.54 7.27 12.57
C MET A 96 20.44 6.67 11.69
N SER A 97 19.39 6.15 12.33
CA SER A 97 18.07 6.01 11.71
C SER A 97 17.11 6.91 12.46
N ILE A 98 16.46 7.84 11.75
CA ILE A 98 15.57 8.87 12.31
C ILE A 98 14.22 8.29 12.79
N ALA A 99 13.97 7.00 12.54
CA ALA A 99 12.79 6.29 13.05
C ALA A 99 13.06 5.51 14.35
N ALA A 100 14.27 5.65 14.93
CA ALA A 100 14.66 5.06 16.21
C ALA A 100 15.14 6.10 17.24
N THR A 101 14.91 7.39 16.99
CA THR A 101 15.30 8.49 17.91
C THR A 101 14.09 9.17 18.58
N VAL A 102 12.90 8.58 18.52
CA VAL A 102 11.78 8.93 19.42
C VAL A 102 10.87 7.74 19.65
#